data_AF-A0A1M4XDF4-F1
#
_entry.id   AF-A0A1M4XDF4-F1
#
_cell.length_a   1.000
_cell.length_b   1.000
_cell.length_c   1.000
_cell.angle_alpha   90.00
_cell.angle_beta   90.00
_cell.angle_gamma   90.00
#
_symmetry.space_group_name_H-M   'P 1'
#
loop_
_entity.id
_entity.type
_entity.pdbx_description
1 polymer ?
#
loop_
_entity_poly.entity_id
_entity_poly.type
_entity_poly.pdbx_seq_one_letter_code
_entity_poly.pdbx_strand_id
1 'polypeptide(L)'
;MNGVKRLTPPQSRKVNALVRRTCCNYDNGNCILLDDGDECVCPQLISYSLLCKWFRVAVLPADRLLYAELYQTGDKKKCTECGAFFASTSNSVKYCPVCRKRITRRQAAERMRKRRTPVTQ
;
A
#
# COMPACT_ATOMS: atom_id res chain seq x y z
N MET A 1 12.90 0.73 0.90
CA MET A 1 11.88 0.87 -0.16
C MET A 1 11.22 2.24 0.00
N ASN A 2 11.82 3.32 -0.53
CA ASN A 2 11.29 4.68 -0.39
C ASN A 2 10.93 5.25 -1.78
N GLY A 3 10.08 4.53 -2.51
CA GLY A 3 9.50 5.06 -3.75
C GLY A 3 8.40 6.07 -3.41
N VAL A 4 8.46 7.26 -4.00
CA VAL A 4 7.35 8.22 -3.93
C VAL A 4 6.12 7.61 -4.60
N LYS A 5 5.01 7.44 -3.88
CA LYS A 5 3.79 6.82 -4.41
C LYS A 5 3.17 7.73 -5.48
N ARG A 6 3.00 7.22 -6.71
CA ARG A 6 2.21 7.88 -7.75
C ARG A 6 0.71 7.77 -7.44
N LEU A 7 -0.01 8.87 -7.66
CA LEU A 7 -1.45 8.96 -7.45
C LEU A 7 -2.18 8.79 -8.78
N THR A 8 -3.28 8.05 -8.77
CA THR A 8 -4.25 8.10 -9.88
C THR A 8 -4.95 9.46 -9.90
N PRO A 9 -5.53 9.89 -11.04
CA PRO A 9 -6.24 11.18 -11.09
C PRO A 9 -7.34 11.33 -10.03
N PRO A 10 -8.18 10.31 -9.75
CA PRO A 10 -9.13 10.37 -8.63
C PRO A 10 -8.48 10.54 -7.26
N GLN A 11 -7.37 9.84 -6.99
CA GLN A 11 -6.63 9.96 -5.74
C GLN A 11 -6.01 11.36 -5.59
N SER A 12 -5.43 11.91 -6.66
CA SER A 12 -4.88 13.27 -6.67
C SER A 12 -5.95 14.31 -6.31
N ARG A 13 -7.16 14.21 -6.89
CA ARG A 13 -8.27 15.12 -6.52
C ARG A 13 -8.63 15.04 -5.04
N LYS A 14 -8.70 13.83 -4.46
CA LYS A 14 -8.99 13.64 -3.03
C LYS A 14 -7.88 14.21 -2.13
N VAL A 15 -6.62 13.96 -2.48
CA VAL A 15 -5.45 14.54 -1.78
C VAL A 15 -5.49 16.05 -1.85
N ASN A 16 -5.74 16.62 -3.02
CA ASN A 16 -5.79 18.06 -3.22
C ASN A 16 -6.96 18.69 -2.45
N ALA A 17 -8.12 18.04 -2.40
CA ALA A 17 -9.23 18.49 -1.58
C ALA A 17 -8.88 18.46 -0.07
N LEU A 18 -8.17 17.42 0.38
CA LEU A 18 -7.74 17.30 1.78
C LEU A 18 -6.72 18.39 2.15
N VAL A 19 -5.72 18.65 1.31
CA VAL A 19 -4.75 19.74 1.52
C VAL A 19 -5.48 21.06 1.70
N ARG A 20 -6.37 21.42 0.77
CA ARG A 20 -7.07 22.71 0.80
C ARG A 20 -7.93 22.91 2.04
N ARG A 21 -8.54 21.84 2.56
CA ARG A 21 -9.48 21.93 3.69
C ARG A 21 -8.81 21.85 5.06
N THR A 22 -7.61 21.24 5.19
CA THR A 22 -7.05 20.87 6.50
C THR A 22 -5.56 21.14 6.70
N CYS A 23 -4.78 21.39 5.64
CA CYS A 23 -3.35 21.63 5.82
C CYS A 23 -3.12 23.04 6.37
N CYS A 24 -2.62 23.15 7.60
CA CYS A 24 -2.31 24.45 8.22
C CYS A 24 -1.30 25.30 7.45
N ASN A 25 -0.45 24.66 6.63
CA ASN A 25 0.55 25.34 5.82
C ASN A 25 0.02 25.75 4.44
N TYR A 26 -1.23 25.44 4.11
CA TYR A 26 -1.80 25.79 2.82
C TYR A 26 -2.46 27.16 2.88
N ASP A 27 -2.07 28.06 1.98
CA ASP A 27 -2.73 29.34 1.78
C ASP A 27 -2.84 29.66 0.29
N ASN A 28 -4.06 29.90 -0.20
CA ASN A 28 -4.40 30.28 -1.58
C ASN A 28 -3.63 29.61 -2.76
N GLY A 29 -3.15 28.37 -2.60
CA GLY A 29 -2.34 27.69 -3.63
C GLY A 29 -0.87 27.50 -3.25
N ASN A 30 -0.39 28.29 -2.31
CA ASN A 30 0.98 28.35 -1.81
C ASN A 30 1.14 27.58 -0.49
N CYS A 31 2.39 27.43 -0.07
CA CYS A 31 2.79 26.71 1.13
C CYS A 31 3.64 27.60 2.03
N ILE A 32 3.01 28.26 3.00
CA ILE A 32 3.63 29.23 3.91
C ILE A 32 4.87 28.71 4.66
N LEU A 33 4.96 27.38 4.87
CA LEU A 33 6.14 26.76 5.50
C LEU A 33 7.39 26.80 4.61
N LEU A 34 7.20 26.85 3.30
CA LEU A 34 8.26 26.88 2.30
C LEU A 34 8.44 28.28 1.70
N ASP A 35 7.54 29.21 1.99
CA ASP A 35 7.62 30.60 1.58
C ASP A 35 8.75 31.28 2.38
N ASP A 36 9.97 31.34 1.83
CA ASP A 36 11.16 31.98 2.44
C ASP A 36 11.29 33.44 1.96
N GLY A 37 10.20 34.19 2.05
CA GLY A 37 10.08 35.56 1.52
C GLY A 37 9.57 35.65 0.07
N ASP A 38 9.54 34.54 -0.66
CA ASP A 38 8.90 34.40 -1.98
C ASP A 38 7.81 33.32 -1.94
N GLU A 39 6.67 33.58 -2.59
CA GLU A 39 5.56 32.62 -2.64
C GLU A 39 5.99 31.28 -3.27
N CYS A 40 5.76 30.19 -2.55
CA CYS A 40 6.07 28.84 -2.96
C CYS A 40 4.79 28.04 -3.18
N VAL A 41 4.50 27.69 -4.44
CA VAL A 41 3.34 26.86 -4.79
C VAL A 41 3.39 25.53 -4.03
N CYS A 42 2.27 25.13 -3.42
CA CYS A 42 2.19 23.93 -2.60
C CYS A 42 2.65 22.68 -3.39
N PRO A 43 3.79 22.06 -3.04
CA PRO A 43 4.36 20.97 -3.82
C PRO A 43 3.43 19.75 -3.90
N GLN A 44 2.59 19.54 -2.88
CA GLN A 44 1.66 18.43 -2.87
C GLN A 44 0.52 18.62 -3.90
N LEU A 45 0.05 19.86 -4.12
CA LEU A 45 -1.07 20.16 -5.03
C LEU A 45 -0.70 20.03 -6.50
N ILE A 46 0.53 20.40 -6.85
CA ILE A 46 1.05 20.35 -8.23
C ILE A 46 1.63 18.97 -8.57
N SER A 47 1.70 18.07 -7.59
CA SER A 47 2.25 16.74 -7.80
C SER A 47 1.18 15.67 -7.94
N TYR A 48 1.36 14.79 -8.92
CA TYR A 48 0.60 13.53 -9.02
C TYR A 48 1.23 12.43 -8.14
N SER A 49 1.77 12.80 -6.98
CA SER A 49 2.62 11.96 -6.14
C SER A 49 2.44 12.29 -4.65
N LEU A 50 2.50 11.31 -3.75
CA LEU A 50 2.59 11.57 -2.30
C LEU A 50 4.02 11.92 -1.88
N LEU A 51 4.46 13.13 -2.23
CA LEU A 51 5.84 13.57 -1.95
C LEU A 51 5.96 14.33 -0.63
N CYS A 52 4.95 15.12 -0.25
CA CYS A 52 5.05 15.99 0.92
C CYS A 52 5.10 15.14 2.20
N LYS A 53 6.21 15.27 2.96
CA LYS A 53 6.40 14.54 4.23
C LYS A 53 5.37 15.00 5.27
N TRP A 54 5.18 16.31 5.40
CA TRP A 54 4.19 16.90 6.31
C TRP A 54 2.78 16.38 6.02
N PHE A 55 2.37 16.40 4.74
CA PHE A 55 1.07 15.88 4.34
C PHE A 55 0.88 14.43 4.79
N ARG A 56 1.87 13.55 4.55
CA ARG A 56 1.77 12.13 4.92
C ARG A 56 1.62 11.88 6.41
N VAL A 57 2.32 12.64 7.25
CA VAL A 57 2.39 12.37 8.70
C VAL A 57 1.37 13.15 9.53
N ALA A 58 1.00 14.36 9.11
CA ALA A 58 0.17 15.26 9.91
C ALA A 58 -1.22 15.50 9.29
N VAL A 59 -1.32 15.56 7.96
CA VAL A 59 -2.58 15.96 7.28
C VAL A 59 -3.38 14.73 6.86
N LEU A 60 -2.76 13.78 6.18
CA LEU A 60 -3.40 12.60 5.62
C LEU A 60 -4.10 11.73 6.68
N PRO A 61 -3.55 11.51 7.90
CA PRO A 61 -4.24 10.74 8.93
C PRO A 61 -5.58 11.33 9.40
N ALA A 62 -5.83 12.62 9.15
CA ALA A 62 -7.12 13.25 9.45
C ALA A 62 -8.28 12.68 8.59
N ASP A 63 -7.97 12.14 7.41
CA ASP A 63 -8.93 11.41 6.57
C ASP A 63 -8.61 9.91 6.58
N ARG A 64 -9.23 9.19 7.53
CA ARG A 64 -8.99 7.76 7.73
C ARG A 64 -9.33 6.91 6.49
N LEU A 65 -10.34 7.32 5.71
CA LEU A 65 -10.74 6.61 4.50
C LEU A 65 -9.72 6.81 3.38
N LEU A 66 -9.29 8.06 3.15
CA LEU A 66 -8.25 8.36 2.16
C LEU A 66 -6.90 7.76 2.56
N TYR A 67 -6.53 7.80 3.85
CA TYR A 67 -5.34 7.14 4.36
C TYR A 67 -5.36 5.64 4.02
N ALA A 68 -6.48 4.95 4.33
CA ALA A 68 -6.64 3.54 4.01
C ALA A 68 -6.64 3.26 2.49
N GLU A 69 -7.20 4.14 1.67
CA GLU A 69 -7.18 4.02 0.20
C GLU A 69 -5.77 4.19 -0.38
N LEU A 70 -5.00 5.14 0.12
CA LEU A 70 -3.66 5.43 -0.39
C LEU A 70 -2.62 4.44 0.11
N TYR A 71 -2.74 4.01 1.37
CA TYR A 71 -1.87 3.03 1.98
C TYR A 71 -2.39 1.60 1.90
N GLN A 72 -3.52 1.38 1.21
CA GLN A 72 -4.24 0.10 1.14
C GLN A 72 -3.26 -1.07 1.09
N THR A 73 -3.06 -1.66 2.27
CA THR A 73 -2.09 -2.70 2.55
C THR A 73 -2.65 -3.98 1.97
N GLY A 74 -2.30 -4.22 0.73
CA GLY A 74 -2.66 -5.42 0.03
C GLY A 74 -2.24 -5.27 -1.40
N ASP A 75 -0.95 -5.48 -1.66
CA ASP A 75 -0.57 -5.98 -2.97
C ASP A 75 -1.47 -7.17 -3.23
N LYS A 76 -2.50 -6.96 -4.07
CA LYS A 76 -3.43 -8.01 -4.45
C LYS A 76 -2.60 -8.97 -5.26
N LYS A 77 -2.19 -10.05 -4.62
CA LYS A 77 -1.39 -11.09 -5.24
C LYS A 77 -2.29 -12.05 -5.96
N LYS A 78 -1.84 -12.49 -7.12
CA LYS A 78 -2.48 -13.59 -7.85
C LYS A 78 -1.96 -14.90 -7.26
N CYS A 79 -2.87 -15.75 -6.79
CA CYS A 79 -2.52 -17.10 -6.34
C CYS A 79 -1.99 -17.91 -7.52
N THR A 80 -0.83 -18.55 -7.37
CA THR A 80 -0.25 -19.35 -8.47
C THR A 80 -1.00 -20.66 -8.72
N GLU A 81 -1.83 -21.13 -7.78
CA GLU A 81 -2.60 -22.38 -7.92
C GLU A 81 -3.97 -22.17 -8.57
N CYS A 82 -4.74 -21.19 -8.08
CA CYS A 82 -6.12 -20.98 -8.52
C CYS A 82 -6.33 -19.68 -9.31
N GLY A 83 -5.29 -18.85 -9.44
CA GLY A 83 -5.39 -17.56 -10.14
C GLY A 83 -6.18 -16.48 -9.39
N ALA A 84 -6.79 -16.78 -8.24
CA ALA A 84 -7.55 -15.80 -7.47
C ALA A 84 -6.66 -14.71 -6.87
N PHE A 85 -7.14 -13.47 -6.88
CA PHE A 85 -6.48 -12.37 -6.19
C PHE A 85 -6.74 -12.44 -4.69
N PHE A 86 -5.71 -12.19 -3.88
CA PHE A 86 -5.82 -12.17 -2.42
C PHE A 86 -4.87 -11.12 -1.82
N ALA A 87 -5.22 -10.61 -0.64
CA ALA A 87 -4.37 -9.67 0.08
C ALA A 87 -3.22 -10.40 0.79
N SER A 88 -2.02 -9.83 0.74
CA SER A 88 -0.87 -10.29 1.49
C SER A 88 -0.04 -9.09 1.93
N THR A 89 0.47 -9.15 3.17
CA THR A 89 1.46 -8.18 3.68
C THR A 89 2.89 -8.59 3.35
N SER A 90 3.10 -9.80 2.82
CA SER A 90 4.43 -10.34 2.48
C SER A 90 4.61 -10.60 0.99
N ASN A 91 5.79 -10.23 0.47
CA ASN A 91 6.22 -10.45 -0.91
C ASN A 91 6.61 -11.91 -1.22
N SER A 92 6.88 -12.75 -0.22
CA SER A 92 7.23 -14.16 -0.45
C SER A 92 6.01 -15.10 -0.60
N VAL A 93 4.82 -14.63 -0.22
CA VAL A 93 3.59 -15.44 -0.26
C VAL A 93 3.14 -15.68 -1.70
N LYS A 94 2.98 -16.95 -2.10
CA LYS A 94 2.58 -17.39 -3.45
C LYS A 94 1.12 -17.86 -3.56
N TYR A 95 0.57 -18.36 -2.46
CA TYR A 95 -0.75 -19.02 -2.43
C TYR A 95 -1.75 -18.25 -1.57
N CYS A 96 -3.00 -18.18 -2.05
CA CYS A 96 -4.11 -17.68 -1.24
C CYS A 96 -4.33 -18.58 -0.01
N PRO A 97 -5.02 -18.09 1.05
CA PRO A 97 -5.21 -18.83 2.29
C PRO A 97 -5.84 -20.22 2.10
N VAL A 98 -6.75 -20.36 1.13
CA VAL A 98 -7.43 -21.63 0.80
C VAL A 98 -6.46 -22.62 0.16
N CYS A 99 -5.79 -22.22 -0.93
CA CYS A 99 -4.83 -23.08 -1.62
C CYS A 99 -3.65 -23.45 -0.72
N ARG A 100 -3.16 -22.52 0.11
CA ARG A 100 -2.11 -22.78 1.10
C ARG A 100 -2.50 -23.94 2.02
N LYS A 101 -3.69 -23.90 2.63
CA LYS A 101 -4.17 -24.97 3.53
C LYS A 101 -4.22 -26.32 2.80
N ARG A 102 -4.71 -26.35 1.56
CA ARG A 102 -4.77 -27.58 0.75
C ARG A 102 -3.39 -28.16 0.46
N ILE A 103 -2.45 -27.32 0.02
CA ILE A 103 -1.07 -27.74 -0.29
C ILE A 103 -0.36 -28.25 0.96
N THR A 104 -0.45 -27.54 2.08
CA THR A 104 0.19 -27.95 3.33
C THR A 104 -0.32 -29.32 3.80
N ARG A 105 -1.63 -29.59 3.69
CA ARG A 105 -2.20 -30.92 4.00
C ARG A 105 -1.64 -32.01 3.08
N ARG A 106 -1.56 -31.74 1.77
CA ARG A 106 -0.99 -32.69 0.79
C ARG A 106 0.47 -33.00 1.12
N GLN A 107 1.30 -31.98 1.33
CA GLN A 107 2.72 -32.13 1.67
C GLN A 107 2.93 -32.88 2.99
N ALA A 108 2.10 -32.61 4.00
CA ALA A 108 2.16 -33.33 5.28
C ALA A 108 1.80 -34.81 5.12
N ALA A 109 0.75 -35.12 4.34
CA ALA A 109 0.37 -36.49 4.04
C ALA A 109 1.46 -37.25 3.27
N GLU A 110 2.05 -36.62 2.24
CA GLU A 110 3.18 -37.18 1.49
C GLU A 110 4.39 -37.44 2.38
N ARG A 111 4.72 -36.50 3.27
CA ARG A 111 5.82 -36.67 4.25
C ARG A 111 5.57 -37.89 5.16
N MET A 112 4.35 -38.06 5.66
CA MET A 112 4.02 -39.21 6.51
C MET A 112 4.03 -40.53 5.74
N ARG A 113 3.62 -40.54 4.46
CA ARG A 113 3.76 -41.74 3.61
C ARG A 113 5.22 -42.13 3.45
N LYS A 114 6.10 -41.18 3.08
CA LYS A 114 7.54 -41.42 2.94
C LYS A 114 8.21 -41.92 4.22
N ARG A 115 7.72 -41.47 5.39
CA ARG A 115 8.22 -41.94 6.68
C ARG A 115 7.78 -43.36 7.02
N ARG A 116 6.61 -43.79 6.50
CA ARG A 116 6.04 -45.13 6.73
C ARG A 116 6.47 -46.15 5.69
N THR A 117 6.94 -45.74 4.53
CA THR A 117 7.58 -46.63 3.56
C THR A 117 8.92 -47.11 4.12
N PRO A 118 9.18 -48.42 4.19
CA PRO A 118 10.49 -48.93 4.58
C PRO A 118 11.54 -48.38 3.61
N VAL A 119 12.66 -47.90 4.14
CA VAL A 119 13.84 -47.62 3.31
C VAL A 119 14.41 -48.99 2.93
N THR A 120 13.98 -49.55 1.82
CA THR A 120 14.63 -50.73 1.22
C THR A 120 16.03 -50.30 0.78
N GLN A 121 17.05 -50.92 1.39
CA GLN A 121 18.46 -50.88 0.96
C GLN A 121 18.63 -51.64 -0.35
#